data_AF-A0A9X5LUI4-F1
#
_entry.id   AF-A0A9X5LUI4-F1
#
_cell.length_a   1.000
_cell.length_b   1.000
_cell.length_c   1.000
_cell.angle_alpha   90.00
_cell.angle_beta   90.00
_cell.angle_gamma   90.00
#
_symmetry.space_group_name_H-M   'P 1'
#
loop_
_entity.id
_entity.type
_entity.pdbx_description
1 polymer ?
#
loop_
_entity_poly.entity_id
_entity_poly.type
_entity_poly.pdbx_seq_one_letter_code
_entity_poly.pdbx_strand_id
1 'polypeptide(L)'
;MASIPPSTITTPTVLSAQSQVCGGHVGNGAAVFPLQRNGVEVISLPTAVLSNHNGYPNVGSIPVNAQDLRAVLRSLGHNGFLGRCDAVLSGYLTETSGPVVVDAVQQIRARGGAGHYLCDPVMGDDGRCYVSDGVVQMMHELVVPAADIITPNLFELAMLTDHPGLATCPGPTSRPGDTATTSTRGDGNSMPTCAEVIAAARSLMGSALMGSARDDAEHHAGTWHVMSHTTGQNPFRPRASGATVAGPRAVVVTSVRTTDLPEDQTHVMTVTPNSAWVCSTPTLSRHFSGSGDLFAALLLAGLLHGQQKNSDARLSEAVARATQQTWLVLSATASDAPESEEPGELALVAHQDLLTVQEGAATHRLAQ
;
A
#
# COMPACT_ATOMS: atom_id res chain seq x y z
N MET A 1 29.50 -20.19 -19.92
CA MET A 1 29.30 -19.82 -18.51
C MET A 1 28.44 -20.89 -17.87
N ALA A 2 28.87 -21.48 -16.75
CA ALA A 2 28.10 -22.51 -16.05
C ALA A 2 26.80 -21.89 -15.49
N SER A 3 25.66 -22.55 -15.71
CA SER A 3 24.37 -22.12 -15.17
C SER A 3 24.42 -22.24 -13.64
N ILE A 4 24.23 -21.12 -12.94
CA ILE A 4 24.02 -21.14 -11.50
C ILE A 4 22.71 -21.89 -11.25
N PRO A 5 22.70 -23.01 -10.51
CA PRO A 5 21.48 -23.75 -10.26
C PRO A 5 20.52 -22.91 -9.40
N PRO A 6 19.19 -22.96 -9.64
CA PRO A 6 18.23 -22.24 -8.81
C PRO A 6 18.25 -22.78 -7.38
N SER A 7 18.18 -21.86 -6.40
CA SER A 7 18.10 -22.19 -4.97
C SER A 7 16.82 -23.00 -4.65
N THR A 8 16.94 -23.98 -3.76
CA THR A 8 15.85 -24.87 -3.30
C THR A 8 14.96 -24.26 -2.23
N ILE A 9 15.09 -22.96 -1.96
CA ILE A 9 14.32 -22.26 -0.93
C ILE A 9 13.02 -21.76 -1.55
N THR A 10 11.88 -22.17 -0.99
CA THR A 10 10.52 -21.78 -1.41
C THR A 10 10.10 -20.41 -0.87
N THR A 11 11.06 -19.48 -0.74
CA THR A 11 10.80 -18.13 -0.24
C THR A 11 10.01 -17.35 -1.27
N PRO A 12 8.91 -16.66 -0.89
CA PRO A 12 8.19 -15.80 -1.81
C PRO A 12 9.12 -14.74 -2.41
N THR A 13 8.98 -14.47 -3.70
CA THR A 13 9.80 -13.47 -4.40
C THR A 13 8.94 -12.31 -4.89
N VAL A 14 9.34 -11.08 -4.56
CA VAL A 14 8.67 -9.83 -4.94
C VAL A 14 9.55 -9.02 -5.89
N LEU A 15 8.96 -8.54 -6.99
CA LEU A 15 9.54 -7.43 -7.77
C LEU A 15 9.05 -6.11 -7.16
N SER A 16 9.94 -5.36 -6.50
CA SER A 16 9.62 -4.05 -5.90
C SER A 16 10.02 -2.92 -6.84
N ALA A 17 9.03 -2.30 -7.48
CA ALA A 17 9.19 -1.23 -8.46
C ALA A 17 8.79 0.14 -7.88
N GLN A 18 9.75 0.80 -7.24
CA GLN A 18 9.56 2.04 -6.48
C GLN A 18 10.76 2.97 -6.67
N SER A 19 10.68 4.20 -6.17
CA SER A 19 11.84 5.09 -6.09
C SER A 19 12.93 4.50 -5.20
N GLN A 20 14.18 4.88 -5.43
CA GLN A 20 15.33 4.54 -4.59
C GLN A 20 15.98 5.83 -4.11
N VAL A 21 16.24 5.95 -2.81
CA VAL A 21 17.05 7.02 -2.23
C VAL A 21 18.39 6.47 -1.74
N CYS A 22 19.45 7.29 -1.79
CA CYS A 22 20.76 6.95 -1.22
C CYS A 22 20.81 7.17 0.29
N GLY A 23 20.13 8.21 0.79
CA GLY A 23 19.96 8.51 2.20
C GLY A 23 18.47 8.64 2.54
N GLY A 24 18.06 8.01 3.63
CA GLY A 24 16.68 8.00 4.10
C GLY A 24 15.87 6.77 3.71
N HIS A 25 14.59 6.76 4.11
CA HIS A 25 13.70 5.62 3.96
C HIS A 25 12.37 6.04 3.31
N VAL A 26 12.35 6.04 1.97
CA VAL A 26 11.14 6.08 1.13
C VAL A 26 11.30 5.11 -0.03
N GLY A 27 10.21 4.75 -0.69
CA GLY A 27 10.20 3.78 -1.78
C GLY A 27 10.91 2.49 -1.37
N ASN A 28 11.83 2.01 -2.23
CA ASN A 28 12.60 0.79 -1.97
C ASN A 28 13.45 0.87 -0.69
N GLY A 29 13.86 2.08 -0.25
CA GLY A 29 14.53 2.27 1.03
C GLY A 29 13.63 1.92 2.23
N ALA A 30 12.32 2.14 2.10
CA ALA A 30 11.32 1.78 3.11
C ALA A 30 10.64 0.43 2.89
N ALA A 31 10.69 -0.14 1.68
CA ALA A 31 9.99 -1.39 1.36
C ALA A 31 10.90 -2.63 1.38
N VAL A 32 12.11 -2.55 0.83
CA VAL A 32 12.96 -3.73 0.59
C VAL A 32 13.40 -4.39 1.89
N PHE A 33 13.89 -3.61 2.85
CA PHE A 33 14.36 -4.14 4.12
C PHE A 33 13.22 -4.77 4.95
N PRO A 34 12.04 -4.15 5.11
CA PRO A 34 10.91 -4.80 5.77
C PRO A 34 10.43 -6.09 5.10
N LEU A 35 10.39 -6.14 3.75
CA LEU A 35 10.08 -7.39 3.04
C LEU A 35 11.10 -8.48 3.36
N GLN A 36 12.40 -8.18 3.27
CA GLN A 36 13.48 -9.12 3.57
C GLN A 36 13.45 -9.59 5.02
N ARG A 37 13.19 -8.68 5.96
CA ARG A 37 13.11 -9.00 7.39
C ARG A 37 11.92 -9.92 7.70
N ASN A 38 10.86 -9.87 6.88
CA ASN A 38 9.72 -10.79 6.92
C ASN A 38 9.91 -12.07 6.09
N GLY A 39 11.12 -12.36 5.60
CA GLY A 39 11.39 -13.60 4.88
C GLY A 39 10.82 -13.59 3.46
N VAL A 40 10.87 -12.45 2.76
CA VAL A 40 10.54 -12.31 1.35
C VAL A 40 11.79 -11.94 0.55
N GLU A 41 12.06 -12.65 -0.54
CA GLU A 41 13.12 -12.29 -1.49
C GLU A 41 12.68 -11.09 -2.33
N VAL A 42 13.58 -10.14 -2.55
CA VAL A 42 13.24 -8.89 -3.26
C VAL A 42 14.14 -8.68 -4.46
N ILE A 43 13.52 -8.57 -5.63
CA ILE A 43 14.12 -8.01 -6.84
C ILE A 43 13.76 -6.52 -6.85
N SER A 44 14.72 -5.67 -6.49
CA SER A 44 14.53 -4.22 -6.52
C SER A 44 14.68 -3.67 -7.93
N LEU A 45 13.68 -2.92 -8.40
CA LEU A 45 13.67 -2.21 -9.67
C LEU A 45 13.43 -0.71 -9.42
N PRO A 46 14.48 0.11 -9.29
CA PRO A 46 14.33 1.54 -9.06
C PRO A 46 13.62 2.25 -10.22
N THR A 47 12.50 2.93 -9.94
CA THR A 47 11.75 3.74 -10.92
C THR A 47 12.29 5.17 -11.02
N ALA A 48 13.04 5.60 -10.01
CA ALA A 48 13.86 6.81 -9.93
C ALA A 48 15.01 6.55 -8.94
N VAL A 49 16.14 7.23 -9.09
CA VAL A 49 17.24 7.19 -8.12
C VAL A 49 17.54 8.61 -7.66
N LEU A 50 17.42 8.86 -6.36
CA LEU A 50 17.56 10.18 -5.73
C LEU A 50 18.61 10.12 -4.62
N SER A 51 19.20 11.27 -4.27
CA SER A 51 20.08 11.35 -3.09
C SER A 51 19.31 11.12 -1.79
N ASN A 52 18.11 11.68 -1.68
CA ASN A 52 17.22 11.68 -0.51
C ASN A 52 15.80 12.07 -0.97
N HIS A 53 14.79 11.96 -0.09
CA HIS A 53 13.42 12.32 -0.45
C HIS A 53 13.20 13.84 -0.53
N ASN A 54 12.10 14.26 -1.15
CA ASN A 54 11.78 15.66 -1.44
C ASN A 54 11.43 16.52 -0.20
N GLY A 55 11.45 15.94 1.00
CA GLY A 55 11.31 16.69 2.25
C GLY A 55 12.57 17.45 2.64
N TYR A 56 13.71 17.12 2.03
CA TYR A 56 14.99 17.80 2.25
C TYR A 56 15.18 19.01 1.32
N PRO A 57 15.96 20.04 1.74
CA PRO A 57 16.17 21.26 0.95
C PRO A 57 16.96 21.06 -0.33
N ASN A 58 17.82 20.04 -0.41
CA ASN A 58 18.65 19.74 -1.58
C ASN A 58 18.43 18.29 -2.00
N VAL A 59 18.17 18.07 -3.28
CA VAL A 59 17.95 16.74 -3.87
C VAL A 59 18.72 16.63 -5.18
N GLY A 60 19.57 15.62 -5.28
CA GLY A 60 20.17 15.18 -6.54
C GLY A 60 19.40 13.98 -7.11
N SER A 61 19.39 13.83 -8.43
CA SER A 61 18.69 12.71 -9.09
C SER A 61 19.50 12.13 -10.25
N ILE A 62 19.32 10.82 -10.46
CA ILE A 62 19.73 10.12 -11.68
C ILE A 62 18.43 9.76 -12.42
N PRO A 63 18.24 10.27 -13.66
CA PRO A 63 17.05 9.97 -14.42
C PRO A 63 17.02 8.48 -14.80
N VAL A 64 15.88 7.83 -14.57
CA VAL A 64 15.62 6.45 -15.01
C VAL A 64 14.62 6.52 -16.16
N ASN A 65 15.02 6.06 -17.35
CA ASN A 65 14.15 6.07 -18.52
C ASN A 65 13.55 4.68 -18.79
N ALA A 66 12.49 4.64 -19.59
CA ALA A 66 11.78 3.41 -19.91
C ALA A 66 12.61 2.40 -20.73
N GLN A 67 13.60 2.84 -21.50
CA GLN A 67 14.46 1.94 -22.28
C GLN A 67 15.35 1.12 -21.33
N ASP A 68 15.95 1.77 -20.34
CA ASP A 68 16.82 1.12 -19.36
C ASP A 68 16.03 0.16 -18.47
N LEU A 69 14.85 0.57 -17.98
CA LEU A 69 13.96 -0.32 -17.22
C LEU A 69 13.59 -1.58 -18.01
N ARG A 70 13.22 -1.42 -19.29
CA ARG A 70 12.91 -2.56 -20.17
C ARG A 70 14.13 -3.45 -20.42
N ALA A 71 15.32 -2.89 -20.54
CA ALA A 71 16.56 -3.66 -20.71
C ALA A 71 16.88 -4.51 -19.48
N VAL A 72 16.70 -3.95 -18.28
CA VAL A 72 16.84 -4.67 -17.00
C VAL A 72 15.81 -5.80 -16.91
N LEU A 73 14.53 -5.50 -17.12
CA LEU A 73 13.45 -6.50 -17.07
C LEU A 73 13.66 -7.63 -18.09
N ARG A 74 14.11 -7.31 -19.31
CA ARG A 74 14.45 -8.32 -20.33
C ARG A 74 15.52 -9.28 -19.81
N SER A 75 16.57 -8.74 -19.20
CA SER A 75 17.69 -9.54 -18.67
C SER A 75 17.25 -10.40 -17.48
N LEU A 76 16.45 -9.84 -16.56
CA LEU A 76 15.82 -10.59 -15.47
C LEU A 76 14.94 -11.73 -16.00
N GLY A 77 14.17 -11.46 -17.06
CA GLY A 77 13.33 -12.45 -17.74
C GLY A 77 14.14 -13.57 -18.39
N HIS A 78 15.21 -13.25 -19.12
CA HIS A 78 16.09 -14.25 -19.74
C HIS A 78 16.82 -15.13 -18.71
N ASN A 79 17.12 -14.58 -17.54
CA ASN A 79 17.76 -15.30 -16.44
C ASN A 79 16.75 -16.07 -15.56
N GLY A 80 15.45 -16.06 -15.92
CA GLY A 80 14.41 -16.82 -15.22
C GLY A 80 13.91 -16.19 -13.92
N PHE A 81 14.38 -15.00 -13.53
CA PHE A 81 13.93 -14.34 -12.30
C PHE A 81 12.44 -14.01 -12.34
N LEU A 82 11.93 -13.49 -13.47
CA LEU A 82 10.52 -13.12 -13.59
C LEU A 82 9.57 -14.31 -13.48
N GLY A 83 9.98 -15.51 -13.91
CA GLY A 83 9.15 -16.72 -13.78
C GLY A 83 9.02 -17.23 -12.34
N ARG A 84 9.81 -16.69 -11.40
CA ARG A 84 9.78 -17.02 -9.98
C ARG A 84 9.07 -15.97 -9.13
N CYS A 85 8.67 -14.84 -9.71
CA CYS A 85 8.03 -13.76 -8.95
C CYS A 85 6.60 -14.14 -8.57
N ASP A 86 6.32 -14.09 -7.27
CA ASP A 86 4.99 -14.31 -6.72
C ASP A 86 4.15 -13.03 -6.76
N ALA A 87 4.80 -11.88 -6.57
CA ALA A 87 4.13 -10.59 -6.58
C ALA A 87 4.99 -9.45 -7.12
N VAL A 88 4.31 -8.36 -7.46
CA VAL A 88 4.84 -7.05 -7.81
C VAL A 88 4.31 -6.05 -6.79
N LEU A 89 5.21 -5.24 -6.25
CA LEU A 89 4.88 -4.08 -5.43
C LEU A 89 5.27 -2.83 -6.22
N SER A 90 4.35 -1.89 -6.42
CA SER A 90 4.71 -0.55 -6.92
C SER A 90 4.35 0.53 -5.92
N GLY A 91 5.09 1.64 -5.99
CA GLY A 91 4.91 2.85 -5.19
C GLY A 91 5.02 4.07 -6.09
N TYR A 92 5.97 4.96 -5.81
CA TYR A 92 6.25 6.11 -6.68
C TYR A 92 6.55 5.69 -8.14
N LEU A 93 5.65 6.10 -9.05
CA LEU A 93 5.74 5.85 -10.49
C LEU A 93 5.77 7.17 -11.27
N THR A 94 6.46 7.14 -12.40
CA THR A 94 6.42 8.19 -13.42
C THR A 94 5.60 7.73 -14.62
N GLU A 95 5.22 8.66 -15.50
CA GLU A 95 4.59 8.37 -16.80
C GLU A 95 5.37 7.33 -17.62
N THR A 96 6.68 7.26 -17.41
CA THR A 96 7.56 6.32 -18.12
C THR A 96 7.65 4.95 -17.45
N SER A 97 7.60 4.89 -16.12
CA SER A 97 7.80 3.64 -15.38
C SER A 97 6.51 2.84 -15.21
N GLY A 98 5.35 3.50 -15.08
CA GLY A 98 4.07 2.83 -14.89
C GLY A 98 3.73 1.79 -15.98
N PRO A 99 3.79 2.14 -17.27
CA PRO A 99 3.58 1.17 -18.35
C PRO A 99 4.57 0.01 -18.34
N VAL A 100 5.82 0.26 -17.92
CA VAL A 100 6.86 -0.76 -17.84
C VAL A 100 6.59 -1.73 -16.69
N VAL A 101 6.09 -1.24 -15.55
CA VAL A 101 5.69 -2.09 -14.41
C VAL A 101 4.49 -2.96 -14.76
N VAL A 102 3.47 -2.40 -15.43
CA VAL A 102 2.32 -3.19 -15.89
C VAL A 102 2.73 -4.27 -16.88
N ASP A 103 3.64 -3.97 -17.82
CA ASP A 103 4.23 -4.98 -18.70
C ASP A 103 5.01 -6.05 -17.91
N ALA A 104 5.78 -5.66 -16.88
CA ALA A 104 6.48 -6.60 -16.01
C ALA A 104 5.52 -7.60 -15.32
N VAL A 105 4.38 -7.12 -14.81
CA VAL A 105 3.33 -7.97 -14.23
C VAL A 105 2.84 -9.01 -15.25
N GLN A 106 2.55 -8.58 -16.49
CA GLN A 106 2.12 -9.50 -17.54
C GLN A 106 3.21 -10.50 -17.93
N GLN A 107 4.46 -10.04 -17.99
CA GLN A 107 5.62 -10.86 -18.27
C GLN A 107 5.88 -11.93 -17.20
N ILE A 108 5.68 -11.61 -15.93
CA ILE A 108 5.76 -12.55 -14.80
C ILE A 108 4.69 -13.63 -14.94
N ARG A 109 3.42 -13.23 -15.13
CA ARG A 109 2.29 -14.15 -15.29
C ARG A 109 2.47 -15.09 -16.49
N ALA A 110 2.91 -14.55 -17.63
CA ALA A 110 3.16 -15.32 -18.85
C ALA A 110 4.31 -16.35 -18.69
N ARG A 111 5.20 -16.15 -17.72
CA ARG A 111 6.32 -17.05 -17.41
C ARG A 111 6.04 -18.02 -16.26
N GLY A 112 4.79 -18.07 -15.79
CA GLY A 112 4.35 -19.01 -14.75
C GLY A 112 4.44 -18.47 -13.31
N GLY A 113 4.90 -17.24 -13.11
CA GLY A 113 4.85 -16.58 -11.80
C GLY A 113 3.42 -16.22 -11.41
N ALA A 114 3.10 -16.21 -10.12
CA ALA A 114 1.76 -15.83 -9.64
C ALA A 114 1.43 -14.37 -10.01
N GLY A 115 2.43 -13.48 -9.96
CA GLY A 115 2.30 -12.10 -10.40
C GLY A 115 1.12 -11.35 -9.79
N HIS A 116 0.87 -11.52 -8.49
CA HIS A 116 -0.04 -10.65 -7.75
C HIS A 116 0.46 -9.22 -7.82
N TYR A 117 -0.42 -8.24 -8.02
CA TYR A 117 0.00 -6.85 -8.11
C TYR A 117 -0.62 -5.99 -7.00
N LEU A 118 0.22 -5.52 -6.07
CA LEU A 118 -0.12 -4.50 -5.10
C LEU A 118 0.46 -3.15 -5.55
N CYS A 119 -0.40 -2.16 -5.74
CA CYS A 119 0.01 -0.81 -6.10
C CYS A 119 -0.30 0.16 -4.97
N ASP A 120 0.73 0.82 -4.47
CA ASP A 120 0.61 2.03 -3.66
C ASP A 120 0.62 3.25 -4.61
N PRO A 121 -0.53 3.92 -4.84
CA PRO A 121 -0.67 4.90 -5.91
C PRO A 121 -0.17 6.28 -5.47
N VAL A 122 1.14 6.36 -5.15
CA VAL A 122 1.81 7.55 -4.62
C VAL A 122 1.64 8.75 -5.56
N MET A 123 0.69 9.62 -5.26
CA MET A 123 0.36 10.81 -6.06
C MET A 123 0.32 12.08 -5.23
N GLY A 124 0.01 11.98 -3.94
CA GLY A 124 -0.15 13.15 -3.09
C GLY A 124 -0.59 12.82 -1.68
N ASP A 125 -0.50 13.79 -0.79
CA ASP A 125 -0.93 13.67 0.60
C ASP A 125 -1.31 15.06 1.13
N ASP A 126 -2.05 15.13 2.25
CA ASP A 126 -2.41 16.38 2.94
C ASP A 126 -3.00 17.45 1.99
N GLY A 127 -3.86 17.04 1.05
CA GLY A 127 -4.50 17.94 0.10
C GLY A 127 -3.61 18.44 -1.05
N ARG A 128 -2.39 17.90 -1.19
CA ARG A 128 -1.40 18.34 -2.18
C ARG A 128 -1.02 17.18 -3.11
N CYS A 129 -1.22 17.41 -4.41
CA CYS A 129 -0.69 16.54 -5.46
C CYS A 129 0.79 16.86 -5.71
N TYR A 130 1.63 15.83 -5.80
CA TYR A 130 3.07 15.94 -6.05
C TYR A 130 3.49 15.43 -7.43
N VAL A 131 2.54 15.00 -8.26
CA VAL A 131 2.78 14.39 -9.58
C VAL A 131 2.14 15.20 -10.71
N SER A 132 2.55 14.96 -11.95
CA SER A 132 1.94 15.59 -13.14
C SER A 132 0.57 15.01 -13.45
N ASP A 133 -0.26 15.76 -14.17
CA ASP A 133 -1.55 15.28 -14.70
C ASP A 133 -1.41 13.98 -15.51
N GLY A 134 -0.30 13.84 -16.25
CA GLY A 134 0.00 12.62 -17.01
C GLY A 134 0.21 11.39 -16.12
N VAL A 135 0.80 11.55 -14.92
CA VAL A 135 0.91 10.44 -13.94
C VAL A 135 -0.47 10.08 -13.41
N VAL A 136 -1.31 11.07 -13.09
CA VAL A 136 -2.68 10.84 -12.62
C VAL A 136 -3.48 10.07 -13.66
N GLN A 137 -3.46 10.52 -14.92
CA GLN A 137 -4.14 9.85 -16.02
C GLN A 137 -3.63 8.40 -16.22
N MET A 138 -2.31 8.20 -16.19
CA MET A 138 -1.70 6.88 -16.31
C MET A 138 -2.09 5.96 -15.13
N MET A 139 -2.22 6.50 -13.92
CA MET A 139 -2.68 5.75 -12.75
C MET A 139 -4.11 5.23 -12.95
N HIS A 140 -5.01 6.11 -13.40
CA HIS A 140 -6.41 5.82 -13.71
C HIS A 140 -6.59 4.81 -14.84
N GLU A 141 -5.94 5.04 -15.97
CA GLU A 141 -6.22 4.30 -17.21
C GLU A 141 -5.47 2.97 -17.32
N LEU A 142 -4.37 2.82 -16.58
CA LEU A 142 -3.44 1.70 -16.78
C LEU A 142 -3.08 0.96 -15.50
N VAL A 143 -2.63 1.67 -14.46
CA VAL A 143 -2.04 1.02 -13.28
C VAL A 143 -3.10 0.43 -12.35
N VAL A 144 -4.07 1.24 -11.91
CA VAL A 144 -5.18 0.79 -11.03
C VAL A 144 -5.98 -0.34 -11.70
N PRO A 145 -6.38 -0.23 -12.98
CA PRO A 145 -6.90 -1.32 -13.80
C PRO A 145 -6.15 -2.67 -13.73
N ALA A 146 -4.82 -2.63 -13.67
CA ALA A 146 -3.95 -3.80 -13.67
C ALA A 146 -3.72 -4.39 -12.27
N ALA A 147 -3.87 -3.58 -11.22
CA ALA A 147 -3.63 -3.96 -9.83
C ALA A 147 -4.67 -4.95 -9.29
N ASP A 148 -4.23 -5.87 -8.43
CA ASP A 148 -5.11 -6.75 -7.66
C ASP A 148 -5.55 -6.08 -6.36
N ILE A 149 -4.67 -5.32 -5.73
CA ILE A 149 -4.91 -4.55 -4.52
C ILE A 149 -4.28 -3.17 -4.71
N ILE A 150 -4.96 -2.12 -4.24
CA ILE A 150 -4.37 -0.79 -4.15
C ILE A 150 -4.42 -0.26 -2.71
N THR A 151 -3.45 0.59 -2.33
CA THR A 151 -3.33 1.15 -0.97
C THR A 151 -3.41 2.69 -0.90
N PRO A 152 -4.35 3.36 -1.60
CA PRO A 152 -4.39 4.81 -1.61
C PRO A 152 -4.59 5.39 -0.21
N ASN A 153 -4.03 6.56 0.07
CA ASN A 153 -4.54 7.39 1.17
C ASN A 153 -5.89 8.04 0.77
N LEU A 154 -6.53 8.75 1.69
CA LEU A 154 -7.84 9.37 1.42
C LEU A 154 -7.80 10.42 0.30
N PHE A 155 -6.70 11.19 0.19
CA PHE A 155 -6.52 12.18 -0.87
C PHE A 155 -6.34 11.52 -2.24
N GLU A 156 -5.52 10.48 -2.31
CA GLU A 156 -5.31 9.70 -3.53
C GLU A 156 -6.58 8.98 -3.98
N LEU A 157 -7.37 8.46 -3.03
CA LEU A 157 -8.68 7.89 -3.34
C LEU A 157 -9.60 8.95 -3.98
N ALA A 158 -9.59 10.18 -3.47
CA ALA A 158 -10.35 11.28 -4.05
C ALA A 158 -9.93 11.57 -5.49
N MET A 159 -8.62 11.60 -5.75
CA MET A 159 -8.06 11.79 -7.09
C MET A 159 -8.42 10.64 -8.03
N LEU A 160 -8.37 9.39 -7.56
CA LEU A 160 -8.67 8.19 -8.35
C LEU A 160 -10.16 8.03 -8.66
N THR A 161 -11.04 8.71 -7.94
CA THR A 161 -12.49 8.56 -8.09
C THR A 161 -13.18 9.82 -8.60
N ASP A 162 -12.39 10.86 -8.91
CA ASP A 162 -12.87 12.21 -9.22
C ASP A 162 -13.92 12.70 -8.20
N HIS A 163 -13.72 12.37 -6.92
CA HIS A 163 -14.68 12.64 -5.85
C HIS A 163 -14.19 13.81 -4.97
N PRO A 164 -14.48 15.07 -5.34
CA PRO A 164 -13.90 16.26 -4.70
C PRO A 164 -14.19 16.38 -3.21
N GLY A 165 -15.28 15.76 -2.73
CA GLY A 165 -15.64 15.74 -1.31
C GLY A 165 -14.72 14.91 -0.40
N LEU A 166 -13.85 14.07 -0.96
CA LEU A 166 -12.83 13.31 -0.20
C LEU A 166 -11.49 14.07 -0.14
N ALA A 167 -11.20 14.92 -1.12
CA ALA A 167 -9.90 15.58 -1.31
C ALA A 167 -9.60 16.71 -0.30
N THR A 168 -10.61 17.15 0.45
CA THR A 168 -10.51 18.31 1.37
C THR A 168 -10.14 17.94 2.80
N CYS A 169 -9.88 16.65 3.08
CA CYS A 169 -9.57 16.19 4.42
C CYS A 169 -8.11 16.52 4.77
N PRO A 170 -7.84 17.33 5.81
CA PRO A 170 -6.50 17.50 6.33
C PRO A 170 -6.01 16.16 6.89
N GLY A 171 -4.79 15.74 6.58
CA GLY A 171 -4.21 14.54 7.17
C GLY A 171 -3.82 14.74 8.64
N PRO A 172 -3.35 13.68 9.31
CA PRO A 172 -3.17 13.63 10.76
C PRO A 172 -2.19 14.67 11.33
N THR A 173 -1.36 15.27 10.48
CA THR A 173 -0.31 16.21 10.86
C THR A 173 -0.57 17.63 10.34
N SER A 174 -1.71 17.85 9.68
CA SER A 174 -2.11 19.17 9.19
C SER A 174 -2.27 20.17 10.34
N ARG A 175 -1.61 21.33 10.26
CA ARG A 175 -1.74 22.37 11.29
C ARG A 175 -3.03 23.17 11.11
N PRO A 176 -3.64 23.74 12.18
CA PRO A 176 -4.74 24.67 12.05
C PRO A 176 -4.31 25.88 11.18
N GLY A 177 -4.85 25.98 9.96
CA GLY A 177 -4.51 27.04 8.99
C GLY A 177 -3.85 26.56 7.70
N ASP A 178 -3.48 25.27 7.58
CA ASP A 178 -3.13 24.66 6.30
C ASP A 178 -4.40 24.46 5.46
N THR A 179 -4.89 25.53 4.85
CA THR A 179 -6.03 25.46 3.94
C THR A 179 -5.57 24.91 2.59
N ALA A 180 -6.04 23.71 2.25
CA ALA A 180 -6.23 23.37 0.84
C ALA A 180 -7.12 24.47 0.24
N THR A 181 -6.74 25.00 -0.91
CA THR A 181 -7.48 26.04 -1.64
C THR A 181 -8.94 25.62 -1.85
N THR A 182 -9.81 26.17 -1.00
CA THR A 182 -11.26 26.37 -1.13
C THR A 182 -12.02 25.52 -2.15
N SER A 183 -12.63 24.44 -1.68
CA SER A 183 -14.03 24.15 -1.98
C SER A 183 -14.72 23.64 -0.72
N THR A 184 -15.32 24.54 0.06
CA THR A 184 -16.23 24.14 1.14
C THR A 184 -17.42 23.41 0.50
N ARG A 185 -17.67 22.14 0.88
CA ARG A 185 -18.96 21.52 0.61
C ARG A 185 -20.06 22.46 1.16
N GLY A 186 -21.12 22.67 0.39
CA GLY A 186 -22.20 23.61 0.71
C GLY A 186 -23.01 23.27 1.97
N ASP A 187 -22.64 22.20 2.67
CA ASP A 187 -23.25 21.64 3.87
C ASP A 187 -22.44 21.92 5.16
N GLY A 188 -21.29 22.61 5.06
CA GLY A 188 -20.48 22.99 6.22
C GLY A 188 -19.66 21.85 6.84
N ASN A 189 -19.63 20.65 6.23
CA ASN A 189 -18.87 19.52 6.73
C ASN A 189 -17.69 19.19 5.80
N SER A 190 -16.46 19.26 6.31
CA SER A 190 -15.24 19.11 5.49
C SER A 190 -14.75 17.66 5.36
N MET A 191 -15.29 16.74 6.16
CA MET A 191 -14.88 15.33 6.25
C MET A 191 -15.97 14.40 5.71
N PRO A 192 -15.61 13.28 5.03
CA PRO A 192 -16.57 12.31 4.53
C PRO A 192 -17.08 11.36 5.62
N THR A 193 -18.14 10.62 5.30
CA THR A 193 -18.59 9.46 6.10
C THR A 193 -17.89 8.18 5.66
N CYS A 194 -17.90 7.13 6.48
CA CYS A 194 -17.41 5.80 6.06
C CYS A 194 -18.14 5.30 4.80
N ALA A 195 -19.45 5.55 4.70
CA ALA A 195 -20.26 5.13 3.55
C ALA A 195 -19.77 5.77 2.23
N GLU A 196 -19.39 7.04 2.26
CA GLU A 196 -18.82 7.73 1.09
C GLU A 196 -17.47 7.16 0.69
N VAL A 197 -16.58 6.90 1.66
CA VAL A 197 -15.28 6.26 1.42
C VAL A 197 -15.45 4.86 0.82
N ILE A 198 -16.38 4.06 1.34
CA ILE A 198 -16.72 2.72 0.84
C ILE A 198 -17.24 2.79 -0.59
N ALA A 199 -18.16 3.72 -0.88
CA ALA A 199 -18.73 3.89 -2.22
C ALA A 199 -17.65 4.29 -3.25
N ALA A 200 -16.78 5.22 -2.90
CA ALA A 200 -15.65 5.63 -3.73
C ALA A 200 -14.67 4.47 -3.97
N ALA A 201 -14.28 3.74 -2.92
CA ALA A 201 -13.41 2.58 -3.06
C ALA A 201 -14.03 1.47 -3.96
N ARG A 202 -15.34 1.23 -3.84
CA ARG A 202 -16.06 0.25 -4.67
C ARG A 202 -16.18 0.69 -6.14
N SER A 203 -16.19 1.99 -6.44
CA SER A 203 -16.28 2.47 -7.83
C SER A 203 -15.02 2.17 -8.66
N LEU A 204 -13.87 1.99 -8.00
CA LEU A 204 -12.62 1.55 -8.63
C LEU A 204 -12.63 0.05 -9.01
N MET A 205 -13.49 -0.75 -8.38
CA MET A 205 -13.55 -2.19 -8.61
C MET A 205 -14.33 -2.51 -9.89
N GLY A 206 -13.91 -3.53 -10.64
CA GLY A 206 -14.59 -3.93 -11.87
C GLY A 206 -16.04 -4.38 -11.64
N SER A 207 -16.93 -4.00 -12.56
CA SER A 207 -18.37 -4.26 -12.51
C SER A 207 -18.77 -5.74 -12.40
N ALA A 208 -17.88 -6.67 -12.77
CA ALA A 208 -18.11 -8.12 -12.69
C ALA A 208 -18.02 -8.70 -11.27
N LEU A 209 -17.59 -7.91 -10.27
CA LEU A 209 -17.35 -8.37 -8.90
C LEU A 209 -18.50 -8.03 -7.91
N MET A 210 -19.46 -7.20 -8.31
CA MET A 210 -20.53 -6.75 -7.41
C MET A 210 -21.68 -7.77 -7.34
N GLY A 211 -21.64 -8.62 -6.31
CA GLY A 211 -22.80 -9.40 -5.86
C GLY A 211 -23.70 -8.54 -4.95
N SER A 212 -24.97 -8.91 -4.81
CA SER A 212 -25.92 -8.20 -3.95
C SER A 212 -25.56 -8.37 -2.46
N ALA A 213 -24.75 -7.47 -1.91
CA ALA A 213 -24.45 -7.41 -0.48
C ALA A 213 -25.47 -6.50 0.25
N ARG A 214 -25.88 -6.90 1.46
CA ARG A 214 -26.58 -6.05 2.44
C ARG A 214 -25.53 -5.51 3.40
N ASP A 215 -25.51 -4.19 3.59
CA ASP A 215 -24.61 -3.50 4.52
C ASP A 215 -25.14 -3.65 5.96
N ASP A 216 -24.60 -4.60 6.72
CA ASP A 216 -24.82 -4.70 8.17
C ASP A 216 -23.48 -4.45 8.88
N ALA A 217 -23.21 -3.19 9.25
CA ALA A 217 -22.06 -2.80 10.07
C ALA A 217 -22.48 -2.80 11.55
N GLU A 218 -21.98 -3.74 12.35
CA GLU A 218 -22.18 -3.75 13.81
C GLU A 218 -20.91 -3.33 14.57
N HIS A 219 -21.09 -2.41 15.51
CA HIS A 219 -20.08 -1.79 16.36
C HIS A 219 -19.93 -2.60 17.67
N HIS A 220 -18.77 -3.19 17.95
CA HIS A 220 -18.48 -3.79 19.26
C HIS A 220 -17.10 -3.34 19.76
N ALA A 221 -17.07 -2.81 20.99
CA ALA A 221 -15.90 -2.25 21.63
C ALA A 221 -14.72 -3.25 21.70
N GLY A 222 -13.57 -2.84 21.16
CA GLY A 222 -12.26 -3.37 21.54
C GLY A 222 -11.57 -4.34 20.58
N THR A 223 -12.28 -5.02 19.68
CA THR A 223 -11.65 -5.82 18.62
C THR A 223 -12.66 -6.07 17.49
N TRP A 224 -12.37 -5.59 16.28
CA TRP A 224 -13.23 -5.86 15.12
C TRP A 224 -13.03 -7.30 14.67
N HIS A 225 -14.01 -8.17 14.92
CA HIS A 225 -14.06 -9.51 14.34
C HIS A 225 -14.86 -9.47 13.03
N VAL A 226 -14.25 -9.98 11.95
CA VAL A 226 -14.92 -10.18 10.67
C VAL A 226 -15.98 -11.27 10.82
N MET A 227 -17.26 -10.92 10.62
CA MET A 227 -18.25 -11.90 10.17
C MET A 227 -18.43 -11.75 8.65
N SER A 228 -18.11 -12.81 7.91
CA SER A 228 -18.47 -12.95 6.50
C SER A 228 -18.81 -14.41 6.22
N HIS A 229 -20.09 -14.66 5.96
CA HIS A 229 -20.58 -15.87 5.34
C HIS A 229 -20.88 -15.59 3.87
N THR A 230 -19.90 -15.76 2.98
CA THR A 230 -20.07 -16.33 1.63
C THR A 230 -18.71 -16.47 0.94
N THR A 231 -18.59 -17.48 0.09
CA THR A 231 -17.42 -17.78 -0.74
C THR A 231 -17.27 -16.73 -1.86
N GLY A 232 -16.72 -15.56 -1.52
CA GLY A 232 -16.25 -14.55 -2.47
C GLY A 232 -14.86 -14.91 -3.01
N GLN A 233 -14.54 -14.48 -4.24
CA GLN A 233 -13.30 -14.84 -4.91
C GLN A 233 -12.05 -14.31 -4.16
N ASN A 234 -11.02 -15.15 -3.97
CA ASN A 234 -9.78 -14.76 -3.26
C ASN A 234 -9.01 -13.60 -3.93
N PRO A 235 -8.99 -12.34 -3.38
CA PRO A 235 -8.27 -11.20 -3.97
C PRO A 235 -6.80 -11.49 -4.25
N PHE A 236 -6.17 -12.36 -3.47
CA PHE A 236 -4.81 -12.83 -3.66
C PHE A 236 -4.76 -14.16 -4.44
N ARG A 237 -5.55 -14.26 -5.51
CA ARG A 237 -5.48 -15.37 -6.50
C ARG A 237 -4.88 -14.83 -7.81
N PRO A 238 -3.91 -15.54 -8.44
CA PRO A 238 -3.30 -15.09 -9.68
C PRO A 238 -4.35 -14.82 -10.76
N ARG A 239 -4.20 -13.69 -11.48
CA ARG A 239 -4.98 -13.48 -12.71
C ARG A 239 -4.44 -14.40 -13.81
N ALA A 240 -5.33 -14.85 -14.68
CA ALA A 240 -4.92 -15.55 -15.89
C ALA A 240 -4.05 -14.63 -16.77
N SER A 241 -3.06 -15.21 -17.45
CA SER A 241 -2.27 -14.49 -18.45
C SER A 241 -3.20 -13.90 -19.53
N GLY A 242 -3.04 -12.62 -19.84
CA GLY A 242 -3.88 -11.91 -20.82
C GLY A 242 -5.29 -11.55 -20.34
N ALA A 243 -5.62 -11.74 -19.05
CA ALA A 243 -6.88 -11.26 -18.50
C ALA A 243 -7.00 -9.74 -18.64
N THR A 244 -8.12 -9.27 -19.19
CA THR A 244 -8.46 -7.85 -19.35
C THR A 244 -8.64 -7.17 -18.00
N VAL A 245 -8.34 -5.87 -17.98
CA VAL A 245 -8.60 -4.88 -16.93
C VAL A 245 -9.91 -5.19 -16.17
N ALA A 246 -9.79 -5.49 -14.88
CA ALA A 246 -10.91 -5.81 -13.99
C ALA A 246 -10.94 -4.93 -12.73
N GLY A 247 -10.08 -3.90 -12.66
CA GLY A 247 -9.87 -3.08 -11.47
C GLY A 247 -9.31 -3.88 -10.28
N PRO A 248 -8.97 -3.22 -9.15
CA PRO A 248 -8.63 -3.89 -7.91
C PRO A 248 -9.76 -4.79 -7.40
N ARG A 249 -9.37 -5.86 -6.69
CA ARG A 249 -10.28 -6.78 -5.99
C ARG A 249 -10.44 -6.41 -4.52
N ALA A 250 -9.54 -5.55 -4.02
CA ALA A 250 -9.65 -4.87 -2.74
C ALA A 250 -8.96 -3.50 -2.82
N VAL A 251 -9.51 -2.53 -2.09
CA VAL A 251 -8.94 -1.20 -1.90
C VAL A 251 -8.70 -1.03 -0.41
N VAL A 252 -7.46 -0.78 -0.01
CA VAL A 252 -7.06 -0.58 1.38
C VAL A 252 -6.73 0.91 1.56
N VAL A 253 -7.73 1.68 1.98
CA VAL A 253 -7.59 3.12 2.17
C VAL A 253 -6.81 3.39 3.46
N THR A 254 -5.66 4.04 3.35
CA THR A 254 -4.81 4.39 4.50
C THR A 254 -5.15 5.79 5.03
N SER A 255 -4.80 6.06 6.30
CA SER A 255 -4.99 7.36 6.95
C SER A 255 -6.41 7.92 6.82
N VAL A 256 -7.41 7.04 6.94
CA VAL A 256 -8.83 7.40 6.82
C VAL A 256 -9.25 8.25 8.02
N ARG A 257 -9.96 9.33 7.70
CA ARG A 257 -10.64 10.17 8.67
C ARG A 257 -12.06 10.43 8.18
N THR A 258 -13.03 10.16 9.02
CA THR A 258 -14.45 10.31 8.69
C THR A 258 -15.22 10.88 9.87
N THR A 259 -16.43 11.37 9.63
CA THR A 259 -17.29 11.97 10.66
C THR A 259 -17.86 10.95 11.67
N ASP A 260 -17.79 9.67 11.32
CA ASP A 260 -18.37 8.53 12.03
C ASP A 260 -17.29 7.59 12.63
N LEU A 261 -16.02 8.02 12.64
CA LEU A 261 -14.92 7.34 13.30
C LEU A 261 -14.24 8.23 14.36
N PRO A 262 -13.62 7.64 15.41
CA PRO A 262 -12.94 8.40 16.45
C PRO A 262 -11.77 9.27 15.94
N GLU A 263 -11.78 10.56 16.24
CA GLU A 263 -10.76 11.51 15.73
C GLU A 263 -9.36 11.31 16.31
N ASP A 264 -9.26 10.70 17.49
CA ASP A 264 -8.01 10.42 18.20
C ASP A 264 -7.25 9.21 17.63
N GLN A 265 -7.81 8.55 16.62
CA GLN A 265 -7.26 7.38 15.98
C GLN A 265 -6.98 7.63 14.49
N THR A 266 -5.98 6.92 13.98
CA THR A 266 -5.72 6.82 12.55
C THR A 266 -6.26 5.48 12.07
N HIS A 267 -7.08 5.53 11.02
CA HIS A 267 -7.82 4.38 10.51
C HIS A 267 -7.26 3.88 9.18
N VAL A 268 -7.27 2.57 9.00
CA VAL A 268 -7.02 1.89 7.71
C VAL A 268 -8.30 1.14 7.36
N MET A 269 -8.98 1.58 6.31
CA MET A 269 -10.24 0.97 5.86
C MET A 269 -9.98 0.02 4.70
N THR A 270 -10.32 -1.25 4.87
CA THR A 270 -10.30 -2.20 3.76
C THR A 270 -11.69 -2.35 3.19
N VAL A 271 -11.80 -2.21 1.87
CA VAL A 271 -13.03 -2.37 1.12
C VAL A 271 -12.83 -3.46 0.09
N THR A 272 -13.77 -4.41 0.05
CA THR A 272 -13.93 -5.42 -0.99
C THR A 272 -15.30 -5.23 -1.66
N PRO A 273 -15.64 -6.01 -2.70
CA PRO A 273 -16.95 -5.92 -3.33
C PRO A 273 -18.11 -6.14 -2.36
N ASN A 274 -17.95 -7.00 -1.35
CA ASN A 274 -19.05 -7.45 -0.48
C ASN A 274 -18.83 -7.15 1.00
N SER A 275 -17.67 -6.63 1.39
CA SER A 275 -17.32 -6.40 2.79
C SER A 275 -16.48 -5.13 2.94
N ALA A 276 -16.58 -4.50 4.09
CA ALA A 276 -15.72 -3.39 4.48
C ALA A 276 -15.42 -3.48 5.97
N TRP A 277 -14.19 -3.19 6.37
CA TRP A 277 -13.77 -3.18 7.77
C TRP A 277 -12.67 -2.15 8.02
N VAL A 278 -12.47 -1.78 9.28
CA VAL A 278 -11.49 -0.78 9.69
C VAL A 278 -10.55 -1.37 10.73
N CYS A 279 -9.25 -1.09 10.58
CA CYS A 279 -8.25 -1.25 11.61
C CYS A 279 -7.83 0.14 12.11
N SER A 280 -7.65 0.30 13.41
CA SER A 280 -7.35 1.60 14.02
C SER A 280 -6.10 1.53 14.88
N THR A 281 -5.36 2.63 14.92
CA THR A 281 -4.24 2.82 15.84
C THR A 281 -4.31 4.21 16.45
N PRO A 282 -3.72 4.45 17.63
CA PRO A 282 -3.61 5.81 18.18
C PRO A 282 -2.93 6.76 17.19
N THR A 283 -3.48 7.96 16.99
CA THR A 283 -2.85 8.96 16.12
C THR A 283 -1.53 9.43 16.73
N LEU A 284 -0.48 9.49 15.90
CA LEU A 284 0.78 10.14 16.25
C LEU A 284 0.73 11.60 15.79
N SER A 285 1.22 12.52 16.62
CA SER A 285 1.25 13.97 16.32
C SER A 285 2.34 14.38 15.31
N ARG A 286 3.04 13.41 14.71
CA ARG A 286 4.22 13.63 13.87
C ARG A 286 4.06 12.97 12.51
N HIS A 287 4.65 13.57 11.48
CA HIS A 287 4.64 13.05 10.10
C HIS A 287 5.89 12.23 9.82
N PHE A 288 5.73 11.15 9.04
CA PHE A 288 6.85 10.29 8.64
C PHE A 288 6.75 9.96 7.15
N SER A 289 7.72 10.46 6.38
CA SER A 289 7.90 10.06 4.99
C SER A 289 8.22 8.56 4.91
N GLY A 290 7.65 7.86 3.92
CA GLY A 290 7.86 6.43 3.72
C GLY A 290 6.96 5.51 4.55
N SER A 291 6.06 6.05 5.37
CA SER A 291 5.10 5.26 6.15
C SER A 291 4.13 4.44 5.27
N GLY A 292 3.67 5.01 4.16
CA GLY A 292 2.89 4.30 3.13
C GLY A 292 3.66 3.16 2.48
N ASP A 293 4.91 3.42 2.07
CA ASP A 293 5.81 2.41 1.47
C ASP A 293 6.04 1.23 2.45
N LEU A 294 6.28 1.54 3.73
CA LEU A 294 6.43 0.55 4.80
C LEU A 294 5.15 -0.27 4.98
N PHE A 295 4.00 0.39 5.05
CA PHE A 295 2.70 -0.28 5.20
C PHE A 295 2.42 -1.23 4.02
N ALA A 296 2.61 -0.77 2.79
CA ALA A 296 2.38 -1.56 1.58
C ALA A 296 3.30 -2.80 1.52
N ALA A 297 4.56 -2.63 1.92
CA ALA A 297 5.53 -3.72 2.03
C ALA A 297 5.12 -4.77 3.08
N LEU A 298 4.74 -4.34 4.29
CA LEU A 298 4.30 -5.22 5.38
C LEU A 298 2.98 -5.93 5.03
N LEU A 299 2.04 -5.22 4.38
CA LEU A 299 0.81 -5.80 3.88
C LEU A 299 1.09 -6.91 2.87
N LEU A 300 1.98 -6.67 1.90
CA LEU A 300 2.34 -7.67 0.91
C LEU A 300 3.02 -8.89 1.55
N ALA A 301 3.94 -8.67 2.49
CA ALA A 301 4.56 -9.77 3.24
C ALA A 301 3.52 -10.61 4.00
N GLY A 302 2.61 -9.96 4.73
CA GLY A 302 1.52 -10.62 5.45
C GLY A 302 0.60 -11.42 4.52
N LEU A 303 0.31 -10.87 3.34
CA LEU A 303 -0.46 -11.57 2.31
C LEU A 303 0.29 -12.79 1.79
N LEU A 304 1.59 -12.71 1.48
CA LEU A 304 2.38 -13.82 0.95
C LEU A 304 2.51 -14.98 1.96
N HIS A 305 2.67 -14.69 3.25
CA HIS A 305 2.79 -15.70 4.31
C HIS A 305 1.45 -16.17 4.91
N GLY A 306 0.35 -15.49 4.62
CA GLY A 306 -0.96 -15.80 5.18
C GLY A 306 -1.43 -17.22 4.91
N GLN A 307 -1.83 -17.93 5.97
CA GLN A 307 -2.29 -19.33 5.93
C GLN A 307 -3.82 -19.47 5.85
N GLN A 308 -4.54 -18.36 5.95
CA GLN A 308 -6.01 -18.37 5.94
C GLN A 308 -6.55 -18.84 4.59
N LYS A 309 -7.51 -19.77 4.64
CA LYS A 309 -8.20 -20.28 3.44
C LYS A 309 -9.27 -19.32 2.93
N ASN A 310 -9.97 -18.64 3.84
CA ASN A 310 -10.88 -17.56 3.48
C ASN A 310 -10.06 -16.31 3.16
N SER A 311 -10.41 -15.65 2.07
CA SER A 311 -9.58 -14.60 1.52
C SER A 311 -9.79 -13.22 2.14
N ASP A 312 -11.01 -12.92 2.59
CA ASP A 312 -11.29 -11.72 3.37
C ASP A 312 -10.62 -11.85 4.74
N ALA A 313 -10.64 -13.04 5.34
CA ALA A 313 -9.90 -13.33 6.57
C ALA A 313 -8.38 -13.17 6.37
N ARG A 314 -7.82 -13.68 5.26
CA ARG A 314 -6.40 -13.50 4.92
C ARG A 314 -6.03 -12.03 4.77
N LEU A 315 -6.84 -11.27 4.04
CA LEU A 315 -6.62 -9.85 3.81
C LEU A 315 -6.76 -9.06 5.11
N SER A 316 -7.80 -9.33 5.90
CA SER A 316 -8.03 -8.67 7.19
C SER A 316 -6.88 -8.91 8.16
N GLU A 317 -6.39 -10.15 8.28
CA GLU A 317 -5.24 -10.48 9.12
C GLU A 317 -3.96 -9.74 8.65
N ALA A 318 -3.72 -9.72 7.34
CA ALA A 318 -2.56 -9.04 6.76
C ALA A 318 -2.62 -7.51 6.97
N VAL A 319 -3.79 -6.89 6.77
CA VAL A 319 -3.99 -5.45 7.00
C VAL A 319 -3.84 -5.11 8.48
N ALA A 320 -4.45 -5.86 9.39
CA ALA A 320 -4.33 -5.62 10.82
C ALA A 320 -2.87 -5.69 11.28
N ARG A 321 -2.14 -6.72 10.81
CA ARG A 321 -0.72 -6.90 11.10
C ARG A 321 0.13 -5.75 10.55
N ALA A 322 -0.04 -5.40 9.28
CA ALA A 322 0.69 -4.29 8.66
C ALA A 322 0.41 -2.95 9.35
N THR A 323 -0.85 -2.70 9.72
CA THR A 323 -1.27 -1.51 10.47
C THR A 323 -0.55 -1.43 11.81
N GLN A 324 -0.57 -2.53 12.58
CA GLN A 324 0.07 -2.58 13.90
C GLN A 324 1.59 -2.42 13.80
N GLN A 325 2.25 -3.15 12.90
CA GLN A 325 3.71 -3.10 12.73
C GLN A 325 4.19 -1.72 12.26
N THR A 326 3.45 -1.12 11.32
CA THR A 326 3.73 0.26 10.90
C THR A 326 3.65 1.19 12.09
N TRP A 327 2.55 1.17 12.84
CA TRP A 327 2.39 2.03 14.02
C TRP A 327 3.48 1.82 15.07
N LEU A 328 3.88 0.57 15.35
CA LEU A 328 4.97 0.27 16.30
C LEU A 328 6.29 0.92 15.88
N VAL A 329 6.64 0.83 14.59
CA VAL A 329 7.86 1.46 14.05
C VAL A 329 7.77 2.99 14.09
N LEU A 330 6.62 3.56 13.71
CA LEU A 330 6.42 5.01 13.76
C LEU A 330 6.47 5.53 15.19
N SER A 331 5.84 4.84 16.13
CA SER A 331 5.82 5.21 17.56
C SER A 331 7.22 5.09 18.18
N ALA A 332 7.98 4.05 17.84
CA ALA A 332 9.35 3.89 18.29
C ALA A 332 10.27 4.99 17.71
N THR A 333 10.14 5.28 16.41
CA THR A 333 10.87 6.38 15.75
C THR A 333 10.53 7.73 16.39
N ALA A 334 9.25 7.98 16.70
CA ALA A 334 8.82 9.18 17.42
C ALA A 334 9.45 9.33 18.80
N SER A 335 9.72 8.20 19.48
CA SER A 335 10.25 8.16 20.85
C SER A 335 11.76 8.35 20.91
N ASP A 336 12.47 8.10 19.80
CA ASP A 336 13.92 8.34 19.70
C ASP A 336 14.26 9.83 19.65
N ALA A 337 13.32 10.68 19.22
CA ALA A 337 13.48 12.12 19.11
C ALA A 337 12.75 12.87 20.25
N PRO A 338 13.35 13.90 20.87
CA PRO A 338 12.63 14.78 21.80
C PRO A 338 11.34 15.33 21.20
N GLU A 339 10.31 15.59 22.02
CA GLU A 339 9.03 16.18 21.56
C GLU A 339 9.20 17.55 20.89
N SER A 340 10.29 18.26 21.20
CA SER A 340 10.62 19.56 20.62
C SER A 340 11.23 19.52 19.22
N GLU A 341 11.56 18.34 18.70
CA GLU A 341 12.20 18.15 17.39
C GLU A 341 11.28 17.32 16.48
N GLU A 342 11.12 17.73 15.23
CA GLU A 342 10.45 16.88 14.22
C GLU A 342 11.22 15.56 14.11
N PRO A 343 10.54 14.40 14.06
CA PRO A 343 11.24 13.16 13.87
C PRO A 343 11.97 13.20 12.52
N GLY A 344 13.18 12.64 12.50
CA GLY A 344 13.92 12.47 11.26
C GLY A 344 13.37 11.33 10.41
N GLU A 345 14.29 10.62 9.77
CA GLU A 345 13.99 9.43 8.97
C GLU A 345 13.39 8.28 9.79
N LEU A 346 12.62 7.41 9.14
CA LEU A 346 12.14 6.17 9.76
C LEU A 346 13.32 5.37 10.32
N ALA A 347 13.26 5.00 11.60
CA ALA A 347 14.32 4.25 12.26
C ALA A 347 14.18 2.73 12.02
N LEU A 348 14.03 2.33 10.75
CA LEU A 348 13.72 0.94 10.35
C LEU A 348 14.75 -0.08 10.84
N VAL A 349 16.04 0.27 10.76
CA VAL A 349 17.13 -0.64 11.14
C VAL A 349 17.24 -0.76 12.65
N ALA A 350 17.05 0.34 13.38
CA ALA A 350 17.10 0.34 14.84
C ALA A 350 15.94 -0.47 15.43
N HIS A 351 14.74 -0.32 14.86
CA HIS A 351 13.51 -0.98 15.29
C HIS A 351 13.13 -2.19 14.44
N GLN A 352 14.13 -2.85 13.83
CA GLN A 352 13.90 -3.92 12.86
C GLN A 352 13.12 -5.12 13.42
N ASP A 353 13.18 -5.36 14.73
CA ASP A 353 12.45 -6.46 15.36
C ASP A 353 10.94 -6.20 15.42
N LEU A 354 10.52 -4.93 15.38
CA LEU A 354 9.11 -4.53 15.28
C LEU A 354 8.54 -4.78 13.87
N LEU A 355 9.41 -4.93 12.86
CA LEU A 355 8.99 -5.26 11.49
C LEU A 355 8.50 -6.71 11.36
N THR A 356 8.77 -7.57 12.35
CA THR A 356 8.36 -8.98 12.33
C THR A 356 7.40 -9.29 13.45
N VAL A 357 6.57 -10.31 13.24
CA VAL A 357 5.74 -10.84 14.32
C VAL A 357 6.65 -11.63 15.27
N GLN A 358 6.64 -11.29 16.55
CA GLN A 358 7.22 -12.15 17.56
C GLN A 358 6.32 -13.39 17.74
N GLU A 359 6.70 -14.51 17.14
CA GLU A 359 6.16 -15.82 17.50
C GLU A 359 6.56 -16.12 18.95
N GLY A 360 5.78 -15.63 19.91
CA GLY A 360 6.13 -15.72 21.33
C GLY A 360 5.37 -14.80 22.28
N ALA A 361 4.62 -13.80 21.79
CA ALA A 361 3.67 -13.08 22.64
C ALA A 361 2.50 -14.02 22.98
N ALA A 362 2.68 -14.81 24.04
CA ALA A 362 1.64 -15.64 24.61
C ALA A 362 0.40 -14.77 24.86
N THR A 363 -0.69 -15.07 24.17
CA THR A 363 -2.01 -14.62 24.57
C THR A 363 -2.30 -15.25 25.93
N HIS A 364 -2.00 -14.51 27.00
CA HIS A 364 -2.47 -14.86 28.32
C HIS A 364 -3.99 -14.73 28.30
N ARG A 365 -4.67 -15.86 28.16
CA ARG A 365 -6.10 -15.98 28.42
C ARG A 365 -6.30 -15.63 29.90
N LEU A 366 -6.75 -14.41 30.19
CA LEU A 366 -7.18 -14.05 31.55
C LEU A 366 -8.28 -15.04 31.94
N ALA A 367 -8.08 -15.72 33.06
CA ALA A 367 -9.01 -16.72 33.57
C ALA A 367 -10.38 -16.10 33.87
N GLN A 368 -11.42 -16.96 33.78
CA GLN A 368 -12.86 -16.68 33.77
C GLN A 368 -13.36 -15.74 34.86
#